data_AF-A0LFI0-F1
#
_entry.id   AF-A0LFI0-F1
#
_cell.length_a   1.000
_cell.length_b   1.000
_cell.length_c   1.000
_cell.angle_alpha   90.00
_cell.angle_beta   90.00
_cell.angle_gamma   90.00
#
_symmetry.space_group_name_H-M   'P 1'
#
loop_
_entity.id
_entity.type
_entity.pdbx_description
1 polymer ?
#
loop_
_entity_poly.entity_id
_entity_poly.type
_entity_poly.pdbx_seq_one_letter_code
_entity_poly.pdbx_strand_id
1 'polypeptide(L)'
;MPDFGTAFSGLALEKRKLTHEELIRAIRFMVAAEYEAVQLYVQLAESIDNELAATVLRDIAEEEIVHAGEFLRLLKELAPEEEGFYKKGAEEVEEMIRELKK
;
A
#
# COMPACT_ATOMS: atom_id res chain seq x y z
N MET A 1 -15.22 -13.43 12.89
CA MET A 1 -15.69 -12.05 12.62
C MET A 1 -14.48 -11.15 12.57
N PRO A 2 -14.45 -10.10 11.74
CA PRO A 2 -13.47 -9.04 11.90
C PRO A 2 -13.61 -8.45 13.31
N ASP A 3 -12.51 -8.33 14.05
CA ASP A 3 -12.50 -7.48 15.23
C ASP A 3 -11.88 -6.13 14.84
N PHE A 4 -12.60 -5.05 15.16
CA PHE A 4 -12.21 -3.68 14.86
C PHE A 4 -11.19 -3.20 15.91
N GLY A 5 -10.07 -3.93 16.04
CA GLY A 5 -9.01 -3.78 17.07
C GLY A 5 -8.29 -2.43 17.13
N THR A 6 -8.70 -1.49 16.28
CA THR A 6 -8.52 -0.04 16.33
C THR A 6 -7.24 0.57 15.76
N ALA A 7 -7.42 1.38 14.72
CA ALA A 7 -6.87 2.74 14.73
C ALA A 7 -7.83 3.69 15.49
N PHE A 8 -9.14 3.60 15.21
CA PHE A 8 -10.22 4.26 15.96
C PHE A 8 -11.54 3.46 15.86
N SER A 9 -11.93 2.66 16.86
CA SER A 9 -13.27 2.05 16.84
C SER A 9 -14.36 3.10 17.07
N GLY A 10 -15.32 3.18 16.15
CA GLY A 10 -16.60 3.86 16.33
C GLY A 10 -16.60 5.41 16.29
N LEU A 11 -15.46 6.09 16.45
CA LEU A 11 -15.41 7.56 16.53
C LEU A 11 -14.29 8.15 15.66
N ALA A 12 -14.64 9.05 14.74
CA ALA A 12 -13.71 9.78 13.88
C ALA A 12 -12.99 10.91 14.64
N LEU A 13 -12.15 10.52 15.62
CA LEU A 13 -11.44 11.36 16.60
C LEU A 13 -12.36 12.34 17.34
N GLU A 14 -12.80 11.94 18.54
CA GLU A 14 -13.79 12.63 19.39
C GLU A 14 -13.47 14.09 19.79
N LYS A 15 -12.26 14.59 19.49
CA LYS A 15 -11.83 15.97 19.82
C LYS A 15 -11.31 16.81 18.66
N ARG A 16 -10.83 16.24 17.54
CA ARG A 16 -10.31 17.01 16.37
C ARG A 16 -10.11 16.12 15.14
N LYS A 17 -10.00 16.71 13.95
CA LYS A 17 -9.49 16.00 12.76
C LYS A 17 -7.98 15.75 12.84
N LEU A 18 -7.48 14.86 11.98
CA LEU A 18 -6.04 14.66 11.78
C LEU A 18 -5.38 15.98 11.34
N THR A 19 -4.14 16.22 11.78
CA THR A 19 -3.29 17.23 11.17
C THR A 19 -2.83 16.77 9.78
N HIS A 20 -2.29 17.68 8.97
CA HIS A 20 -1.72 17.35 7.66
C HIS A 20 -0.65 16.24 7.77
N GLU A 21 0.27 16.38 8.73
CA GLU A 21 1.30 15.39 9.06
C GLU A 21 0.74 14.02 9.47
N GLU A 22 -0.36 14.00 10.21
CA GLU A 22 -1.04 12.76 10.60
C GLU A 22 -1.78 12.11 9.43
N LEU A 23 -2.34 12.92 8.52
CA LEU A 23 -2.94 12.43 7.29
C LEU A 23 -1.88 11.80 6.37
N ILE A 24 -0.74 12.46 6.14
CA ILE A 24 0.34 11.88 5.32
C ILE A 24 0.81 10.55 5.94
N ARG A 25 1.00 10.47 7.27
CA ARG A 25 1.31 9.20 7.94
C ARG A 25 0.23 8.15 7.74
N ALA A 26 -1.06 8.52 7.84
CA ALA A 26 -2.16 7.58 7.60
C ALA A 26 -2.16 7.05 6.17
N ILE A 27 -1.94 7.89 5.14
CA ILE A 27 -1.86 7.44 3.74
C ILE A 27 -0.65 6.52 3.52
N ARG A 28 0.52 6.81 4.12
CA ARG A 28 1.67 5.87 4.08
C ARG A 28 1.33 4.50 4.68
N PHE A 29 0.48 4.44 5.72
CA PHE A 29 -0.05 3.16 6.24
C PHE A 29 -1.06 2.50 5.30
N MET A 30 -1.88 3.25 4.55
CA MET A 30 -2.78 2.65 3.55
C MET A 30 -1.99 1.99 2.42
N VAL A 31 -0.94 2.63 1.89
CA VAL A 31 -0.02 2.00 0.91
C VAL A 31 0.53 0.66 1.44
N ALA A 32 0.91 0.60 2.71
CA ALA A 32 1.40 -0.63 3.33
C ALA A 32 0.30 -1.69 3.50
N ALA A 33 -0.93 -1.28 3.82
CA ALA A 33 -2.07 -2.16 3.96
C ALA A 33 -2.47 -2.80 2.62
N GLU A 34 -2.43 -2.06 1.50
CA GLU A 34 -2.69 -2.64 0.18
C GLU A 34 -1.64 -3.72 -0.17
N TYR A 35 -0.35 -3.47 0.08
CA TYR A 35 0.68 -4.50 -0.14
C TYR A 35 0.54 -5.72 0.80
N GLU A 36 0.05 -5.52 2.03
CA GLU A 36 -0.30 -6.63 2.93
C GLU A 36 -1.49 -7.43 2.39
N ALA A 37 -2.52 -6.77 1.86
CA ALA A 37 -3.68 -7.41 1.24
C ALA A 37 -3.28 -8.26 0.03
N VAL A 38 -2.50 -7.70 -0.92
CA VAL A 38 -1.91 -8.45 -2.05
C VAL A 38 -1.21 -9.72 -1.56
N GLN A 39 -0.32 -9.59 -0.56
CA GLN A 39 0.44 -10.72 -0.03
C GLN A 39 -0.46 -11.80 0.58
N LEU A 40 -1.44 -11.39 1.41
CA LEU A 40 -2.38 -12.32 2.06
C LEU A 40 -3.25 -13.06 1.04
N TYR A 41 -3.77 -12.38 0.03
CA TYR A 41 -4.63 -12.98 -0.98
C TYR A 41 -3.87 -13.93 -1.90
N VAL A 42 -2.69 -13.54 -2.39
CA VAL A 42 -1.86 -14.41 -3.23
C VAL A 42 -1.41 -15.66 -2.45
N GLN A 43 -0.92 -15.51 -1.22
CA GLN A 43 -0.52 -16.65 -0.39
C GLN A 43 -1.68 -17.62 -0.12
N LEU A 44 -2.87 -17.10 0.16
CA LEU A 44 -4.05 -17.94 0.35
C LEU A 44 -4.44 -18.65 -0.96
N ALA A 45 -4.39 -17.96 -2.09
CA ALA A 45 -4.70 -18.49 -3.41
C ALA A 45 -3.67 -19.52 -3.94
N GLU A 46 -2.48 -19.57 -3.35
CA GLU A 46 -1.46 -20.61 -3.55
C GLU A 46 -1.60 -21.80 -2.58
N SER A 47 -2.38 -21.64 -1.50
CA SER A 47 -2.51 -22.60 -0.40
C SER A 47 -3.84 -23.37 -0.38
N ILE A 48 -4.65 -23.30 -1.45
CA ILE A 48 -5.98 -23.92 -1.52
C ILE A 48 -6.24 -24.61 -2.87
N ASP A 49 -6.98 -25.72 -2.84
CA ASP A 49 -7.37 -26.49 -4.05
C ASP A 49 -8.67 -25.97 -4.71
N ASN A 50 -9.35 -24.98 -4.11
CA ASN A 50 -10.61 -24.47 -4.66
C ASN A 50 -10.36 -23.44 -5.78
N GLU A 51 -10.46 -23.89 -7.03
CA GLU A 51 -10.19 -23.06 -8.23
C GLU A 51 -10.91 -21.72 -8.21
N LEU A 52 -12.23 -21.69 -7.92
CA LEU A 52 -13.01 -20.45 -7.91
C LEU A 52 -12.49 -19.44 -6.88
N ALA A 53 -12.23 -19.89 -5.65
CA ALA A 53 -11.66 -19.02 -4.61
C ALA A 53 -10.24 -18.55 -4.99
N ALA A 54 -9.43 -19.43 -5.57
CA ALA A 54 -8.08 -19.13 -6.02
C ALA A 54 -8.02 -18.16 -7.22
N THR A 55 -9.06 -18.14 -8.08
CA THR A 55 -9.24 -17.12 -9.12
C THR A 55 -9.64 -15.78 -8.51
N VAL A 56 -10.70 -15.75 -7.69
CA VAL A 56 -11.22 -14.50 -7.10
C VAL A 56 -10.17 -13.80 -6.22
N LEU A 57 -9.39 -14.54 -5.44
CA LEU A 57 -8.32 -13.96 -4.63
C LEU A 57 -7.20 -13.32 -5.46
N ARG A 58 -6.91 -13.85 -6.66
CA ARG A 58 -5.90 -13.25 -7.57
C ARG A 58 -6.43 -12.01 -8.26
N ASP A 59 -7.69 -12.05 -8.70
CA ASP A 59 -8.41 -10.91 -9.29
C ASP A 59 -8.42 -9.70 -8.31
N ILE A 60 -8.82 -9.93 -7.06
CA ILE A 60 -8.79 -8.91 -6.00
C ILE A 60 -7.35 -8.42 -5.75
N ALA A 61 -6.36 -9.32 -5.69
CA ALA A 61 -4.96 -8.92 -5.48
C ALA A 61 -4.40 -8.03 -6.60
N GLU A 62 -4.91 -8.13 -7.83
CA GLU A 62 -4.55 -7.20 -8.91
C GLU A 62 -5.19 -5.81 -8.71
N GLU A 63 -6.42 -5.75 -8.17
CA GLU A 63 -7.08 -4.48 -7.80
C GLU A 63 -6.34 -3.73 -6.67
N GLU A 64 -5.87 -4.41 -5.63
CA GLU A 64 -5.15 -3.73 -4.52
C GLU A 64 -3.83 -3.08 -4.98
N ILE A 65 -3.20 -3.58 -6.06
CA ILE A 65 -2.03 -2.91 -6.68
C ILE A 65 -2.44 -1.56 -7.31
N VAL A 66 -3.66 -1.46 -7.85
CA VAL A 66 -4.22 -0.19 -8.36
C VAL A 66 -4.46 0.77 -7.19
N HIS A 67 -5.06 0.30 -6.09
CA HIS A 67 -5.27 1.10 -4.88
C HIS A 67 -3.95 1.62 -4.28
N ALA A 68 -2.91 0.78 -4.22
CA ALA A 68 -1.56 1.21 -3.82
C ALA A 68 -1.04 2.35 -4.72
N GLY A 69 -1.28 2.25 -6.04
CA GLY A 69 -0.96 3.30 -7.01
C GLY A 69 -1.72 4.61 -6.77
N GLU A 70 -3.00 4.55 -6.42
CA GLU A 70 -3.81 5.73 -6.07
C GLU A 70 -3.27 6.44 -4.83
N PHE A 71 -2.97 5.70 -3.76
CA PHE A 71 -2.38 6.27 -2.55
C PHE A 71 -0.98 6.84 -2.77
N LEU A 72 -0.15 6.20 -3.59
CA LEU A 72 1.16 6.73 -3.99
C LEU A 72 1.03 8.03 -4.80
N ARG A 73 0.04 8.16 -5.69
CA ARG A 73 -0.24 9.44 -6.36
C ARG A 73 -0.75 10.49 -5.37
N LEU A 74 -1.57 10.13 -4.40
CA LEU A 74 -2.06 11.05 -3.37
C LEU A 74 -0.92 11.56 -2.48
N LEU A 75 0.05 10.72 -2.11
CA LEU A 75 1.24 11.14 -1.35
C LEU A 75 2.04 12.21 -2.10
N LYS A 76 2.22 12.09 -3.42
CA LYS A 76 2.87 13.13 -4.23
C LYS A 76 2.15 14.49 -4.20
N GLU A 77 0.85 14.52 -3.93
CA GLU A 77 0.08 15.76 -3.74
C GLU A 77 0.25 16.33 -2.34
N LEU A 78 0.22 15.46 -1.32
CA LEU A 78 0.22 15.85 0.08
C LEU A 78 1.62 16.14 0.64
N ALA A 79 2.66 15.52 0.09
CA ALA A 79 4.05 15.62 0.53
C ALA A 79 4.98 15.74 -0.70
N PRO A 80 4.88 16.83 -1.49
CA PRO A 80 5.60 16.98 -2.77
C PRO A 80 7.13 16.95 -2.62
N GLU A 81 7.66 17.25 -1.43
CA GLU A 81 9.09 17.11 -1.12
C GLU A 81 9.58 15.65 -1.15
N GLU A 82 8.69 14.66 -1.01
CA GLU A 82 9.05 13.24 -1.13
C GLU A 82 9.51 12.87 -2.54
N GLU A 83 9.06 13.59 -3.59
CA GLU A 83 9.40 13.26 -4.98
C GLU A 83 10.90 13.34 -5.27
N GLY A 84 11.63 14.24 -4.60
CA GLY A 84 13.09 14.31 -4.69
C GLY A 84 13.78 13.06 -4.14
N PHE A 85 13.25 12.50 -3.04
CA PHE A 85 13.76 11.26 -2.46
C PHE A 85 13.40 10.03 -3.30
N TYR A 86 12.17 9.97 -3.83
CA TYR A 86 11.73 8.90 -4.74
C TYR A 86 12.57 8.85 -6.03
N LYS A 87 12.85 10.02 -6.63
CA LYS A 87 13.70 10.12 -7.82
C LYS A 87 15.13 9.63 -7.53
N LYS A 88 15.71 10.05 -6.39
CA LYS A 88 17.04 9.59 -5.97
C LYS A 88 17.10 8.07 -5.77
N GLY A 89 16.11 7.49 -5.09
CA GLY A 89 16.04 6.04 -4.89
C GLY A 89 15.90 5.25 -6.21
N ALA A 90 15.16 5.78 -7.18
CA ALA A 90 15.09 5.18 -8.52
C ALA A 90 16.43 5.27 -9.27
N GLU A 91 17.13 6.40 -9.20
CA GLU A 91 18.46 6.58 -9.80
C GLU A 91 19.51 5.64 -9.19
N GLU A 92 19.49 5.41 -7.88
CA GLU A 92 20.34 4.44 -7.17
C GLU A 92 20.10 2.99 -7.68
N VAL A 93 18.83 2.61 -7.92
CA VAL A 93 18.50 1.28 -8.47
C VAL A 93 18.95 1.14 -9.93
N GLU A 94 18.77 2.18 -10.75
CA GLU A 94 19.26 2.18 -12.15
C GLU A 94 20.79 2.12 -12.25
N GLU A 95 21.53 2.66 -11.28
CA GLU A 95 22.97 2.44 -11.17
C GLU A 95 23.31 0.97 -10.90
N MET A 96 22.71 0.35 -9.87
CA MET A 96 22.92 -1.08 -9.57
C MET A 96 22.56 -1.99 -10.75
N ILE A 97 21.47 -1.71 -11.47
CA ILE A 97 21.07 -2.46 -12.68
C ILE A 97 22.14 -2.36 -13.78
N ARG A 98 22.75 -1.18 -13.98
CA ARG A 98 23.82 -0.97 -14.96
C ARG A 98 25.14 -1.60 -14.55
N GLU A 99 25.40 -1.80 -13.27
CA GLU A 99 26.59 -2.53 -12.81
C GLU A 99 26.44 -4.04 -13.01
N LEU A 100 25.29 -4.62 -12.69
CA LEU A 100 25.03 -6.06 -12.82
C LEU A 100 24.85 -6.55 -14.28
N LYS A 101 24.68 -5.64 -15.24
CA LYS A 101 24.52 -5.95 -16.68
C LYS A 101 25.79 -5.67 -17.52
N LYS A 102 26.92 -5.35 -16.89
CA LYS A 102 28.24 -5.21 -17.53
C LYS A 102 28.99 -6.54 -17.57
#